data_AF-A0A257AQW3-F1
#
_entry.id   AF-A0A257AQW3-F1
#
_cell.length_a   1.000
_cell.length_b   1.000
_cell.length_c   1.000
_cell.angle_alpha   90.00
_cell.angle_beta   90.00
_cell.angle_gamma   90.00
#
_symmetry.space_group_name_H-M   'P 1'
#
loop_
_entity.id
_entity.type
_entity.pdbx_description
1 polymer ?
#
loop_
_entity_poly.entity_id
_entity_poly.type
_entity_poly.pdbx_seq_one_letter_code
_entity_poly.pdbx_strand_id
1 'polypeptide(L)'
;MPDLERLEDLEFYPEAIADFSELEDLITPWHLELAKERADKRFRSFIQAEVIKKGVKLSSFDREEALKKFRAWAYLDAYVDAALTRLGIKGNARRGYRRIAHEAVKILRRDSVREFIDLWTRFLYGLYTKWINLSDLDPDVIKIMLIIAAKVYYQIEFGKLKLPEPSKRELYPELEEVVRSHGRG
;
A
#
# COMPACT_ATOMS: atom_id res chain seq x y z
N MET A 1 8.80 19.89 8.46
CA MET A 1 7.47 19.29 8.75
C MET A 1 6.75 19.18 7.41
N PRO A 2 6.28 18.01 6.98
CA PRO A 2 5.79 17.81 5.61
C PRO A 2 4.54 18.66 5.33
N ASP A 3 4.62 19.50 4.31
CA ASP A 3 3.53 20.37 3.89
C ASP A 3 2.68 19.63 2.86
N LEU A 4 1.60 19.00 3.34
CA LEU A 4 0.75 18.13 2.51
C LEU A 4 -0.15 18.92 1.58
N GLU A 5 -0.42 20.20 1.88
CA GLU A 5 -1.28 21.06 1.06
C GLU A 5 -0.61 21.31 -0.29
N ARG A 6 0.72 21.44 -0.33
CA ARG A 6 1.51 21.53 -1.58
C ARG A 6 1.34 20.35 -2.54
N LEU A 7 0.86 19.20 -2.07
CA LEU A 7 0.57 18.06 -2.94
C LEU A 7 -0.63 18.31 -3.86
N GLU A 8 -1.51 19.25 -3.51
CA GLU A 8 -2.64 19.65 -4.36
C GLU A 8 -2.18 20.38 -5.62
N ASP A 9 -1.06 21.11 -5.55
CA ASP A 9 -0.51 21.83 -6.69
C ASP A 9 0.25 20.93 -7.66
N LEU A 10 0.60 19.71 -7.23
CA LEU A 10 1.36 18.79 -8.06
C LEU A 10 0.50 18.18 -9.16
N GLU A 11 1.05 18.17 -10.37
CA GLU A 11 0.49 17.39 -11.47
C GLU A 11 0.97 15.94 -11.39
N PHE A 12 0.21 15.02 -11.99
CA PHE A 12 0.49 13.57 -11.95
C PHE A 12 1.66 13.12 -12.85
N TYR A 13 2.67 13.98 -13.06
CA TYR A 13 3.83 13.65 -13.88
C TYR A 13 4.73 12.60 -13.22
N PRO A 14 5.40 11.72 -13.98
CA PRO A 14 6.29 10.70 -13.43
C PRO A 14 7.37 11.25 -12.49
N GLU A 15 7.94 12.41 -12.82
CA GLU A 15 8.98 13.07 -12.02
C GLU A 15 8.43 13.51 -10.66
N ALA A 16 7.22 14.10 -10.65
CA ALA A 16 6.55 14.49 -9.41
C ALA A 16 6.16 13.27 -8.57
N ILE A 17 5.77 12.15 -9.20
CA ILE A 17 5.46 10.89 -8.51
C ILE A 17 6.73 10.22 -7.96
N ALA A 18 7.84 10.32 -8.66
CA ALA A 18 9.12 9.74 -8.25
C ALA A 18 9.75 10.51 -7.09
N ASP A 19 9.60 11.83 -7.05
CA ASP A 19 10.00 12.65 -5.90
C ASP A 19 9.15 12.27 -4.68
N PHE A 20 9.81 11.89 -3.59
CA PHE A 20 9.17 11.49 -2.34
C PHE A 20 9.39 12.48 -1.20
N SER A 21 9.98 13.65 -1.50
CA SER A 21 10.42 14.65 -0.52
C SER A 21 9.30 15.08 0.44
N GLU A 22 8.06 15.24 -0.04
CA GLU A 22 6.93 15.69 0.77
C GLU A 22 6.44 14.61 1.75
N LEU A 23 6.85 13.35 1.57
CA LEU A 23 6.40 12.21 2.37
C LEU A 23 7.49 11.65 3.29
N GLU A 24 8.76 12.04 3.16
CA GLU A 24 9.88 11.42 3.91
C GLU A 24 9.70 11.45 5.42
N ASP A 25 9.17 12.56 5.94
CA ASP A 25 8.96 12.78 7.37
C ASP A 25 7.50 12.56 7.81
N LEU A 26 6.62 12.11 6.90
CA LEU A 26 5.22 11.89 7.23
C LEU A 26 5.05 10.72 8.19
N ILE A 27 5.87 9.69 8.03
CA ILE A 27 5.94 8.55 8.94
C ILE A 27 7.39 8.22 9.28
N THR A 28 7.60 7.64 10.46
CA THR A 28 8.94 7.24 10.93
C THR A 28 9.23 5.77 10.59
N PRO A 29 10.50 5.31 10.64
CA PRO A 29 10.84 3.90 10.46
C PRO A 29 10.05 2.94 11.38
N TRP A 30 9.72 3.40 12.60
CA TRP A 30 8.89 2.63 13.52
C TRP A 30 7.47 2.36 12.98
N HIS A 31 6.87 3.33 12.27
CA HIS A 31 5.56 3.15 11.65
C HIS A 31 5.61 2.10 10.53
N LEU A 32 6.70 2.07 9.75
CA LEU A 32 6.93 1.08 8.70
C LEU A 32 7.10 -0.33 9.28
N GLU A 33 7.86 -0.47 10.37
CA GLU A 33 8.00 -1.78 11.02
C GLU A 33 6.66 -2.26 11.59
N LEU A 34 5.90 -1.39 12.25
CA LEU A 34 4.56 -1.73 12.74
C LEU A 34 3.60 -2.11 11.59
N ALA A 35 3.70 -1.45 10.44
CA ALA A 35 2.94 -1.80 9.25
C ALA A 35 3.34 -3.18 8.71
N LYS A 36 4.64 -3.47 8.66
CA LYS A 36 5.18 -4.79 8.27
C LYS A 36 4.71 -5.90 9.21
N GLU A 37 4.81 -5.73 10.53
CA GLU A 37 4.33 -6.72 11.50
C GLU A 37 2.84 -7.04 11.32
N ARG A 38 2.01 -6.01 11.07
CA ARG A 38 0.58 -6.18 10.80
C ARG A 38 0.34 -6.92 9.48
N ALA A 39 1.11 -6.62 8.44
CA ALA A 39 1.05 -7.33 7.17
C ALA A 39 1.42 -8.80 7.34
N ASP A 40 2.51 -9.10 8.04
CA ASP A 40 3.00 -10.45 8.29
C ASP A 40 1.98 -11.25 9.10
N LYS A 41 1.33 -10.64 10.09
CA LYS A 41 0.23 -11.28 10.84
C LYS A 41 -0.96 -11.63 9.93
N ARG A 42 -1.34 -10.73 9.01
CA ARG A 42 -2.42 -10.98 8.03
C ARG A 42 -2.02 -12.10 7.07
N PHE A 43 -0.78 -12.12 6.61
CA PHE A 43 -0.25 -13.18 5.76
C PHE A 43 -0.29 -14.54 6.45
N ARG A 44 0.14 -14.64 7.72
CA ARG A 44 0.01 -15.88 8.51
C ARG A 44 -1.44 -16.36 8.61
N SER A 45 -2.37 -15.44 8.88
CA SER A 45 -3.81 -15.76 8.91
C SER A 45 -4.33 -16.25 7.56
N PHE A 46 -3.85 -15.67 6.46
CA PHE A 46 -4.15 -16.11 5.10
C PHE A 46 -3.62 -17.52 4.82
N ILE A 47 -2.35 -17.81 5.15
CA ILE A 47 -1.76 -19.14 5.02
C ILE A 47 -2.54 -20.18 5.84
N GLN A 48 -2.89 -19.84 7.09
CA GLN A 48 -3.69 -20.73 7.93
C GLN A 48 -5.06 -21.02 7.33
N ALA A 49 -5.71 -20.02 6.71
CA ALA A 49 -7.02 -20.18 6.10
C ALA A 49 -6.98 -20.97 4.78
N GLU A 50 -6.06 -20.64 3.87
CA GLU A 50 -6.03 -21.23 2.53
C GLU A 50 -5.25 -22.54 2.49
N VAL A 51 -4.03 -22.57 3.05
CA VAL A 51 -3.16 -23.75 2.95
C VAL A 51 -3.56 -24.80 3.98
N ILE A 52 -3.67 -24.42 5.25
CA ILE A 52 -3.88 -25.39 6.33
C ILE A 52 -5.34 -25.86 6.40
N LYS A 53 -6.31 -24.93 6.41
CA LYS A 53 -7.73 -25.30 6.55
C LYS A 53 -8.35 -25.81 5.25
N LYS A 54 -8.02 -25.20 4.10
CA LYS A 54 -8.62 -25.58 2.80
C LYS A 54 -7.74 -26.50 1.95
N GLY A 55 -6.47 -26.73 2.34
CA GLY A 55 -5.56 -27.59 1.58
C GLY A 55 -5.07 -26.99 0.25
N VAL A 56 -5.18 -25.68 0.06
CA VAL A 56 -4.74 -25.01 -1.17
C VAL A 56 -3.23 -25.12 -1.30
N LYS A 57 -2.76 -25.65 -2.44
CA LYS A 57 -1.33 -25.69 -2.76
C LYS A 57 -0.91 -24.37 -3.38
N LEU A 58 -0.18 -23.56 -2.62
CA LEU A 58 0.45 -22.34 -3.12
C LEU A 58 1.93 -22.61 -3.41
N SER A 59 2.39 -22.19 -4.58
CA SER A 59 3.82 -22.21 -4.91
C SER A 59 4.60 -21.21 -4.05
N SER A 60 5.93 -21.32 -4.03
CA SER A 60 6.79 -20.31 -3.38
C SER A 60 6.54 -18.92 -3.95
N PHE A 61 6.38 -18.83 -5.27
CA PHE A 61 6.10 -17.59 -5.99
C PHE A 61 4.76 -16.98 -5.57
N ASP A 62 3.69 -17.78 -5.50
CA ASP A 62 2.36 -17.28 -5.08
C ASP A 62 2.38 -16.73 -3.65
N ARG A 63 3.14 -17.38 -2.76
CA ARG A 63 3.31 -16.94 -1.36
C ARG A 63 4.09 -15.64 -1.28
N GLU A 64 5.15 -15.52 -2.06
CA GLU A 64 5.97 -14.32 -2.15
C GLU A 64 5.16 -13.13 -2.66
N GLU A 65 4.44 -13.31 -3.76
CA GLU A 65 3.54 -12.30 -4.32
C GLU A 65 2.45 -11.90 -3.32
N ALA A 66 1.86 -12.87 -2.62
CA ALA A 66 0.86 -12.60 -1.58
C ALA A 66 1.46 -11.79 -0.42
N LEU A 67 2.64 -12.15 0.09
CA LEU A 67 3.29 -11.45 1.19
C LEU A 67 3.72 -10.04 0.79
N LYS A 68 4.37 -9.88 -0.38
CA LYS A 68 4.72 -8.58 -0.95
C LYS A 68 3.48 -7.69 -1.09
N LYS A 69 2.37 -8.25 -1.57
CA LYS A 69 1.07 -7.57 -1.64
C LYS A 69 0.55 -7.13 -0.27
N PHE A 70 0.58 -7.98 0.75
CA PHE A 70 0.14 -7.60 2.11
C PHE A 70 0.97 -6.45 2.68
N ARG A 71 2.29 -6.50 2.51
CA ARG A 71 3.22 -5.46 2.98
C ARG A 71 3.01 -4.14 2.23
N ALA A 72 2.89 -4.18 0.91
CA ALA A 72 2.62 -2.99 0.10
C ALA A 72 1.32 -2.28 0.53
N TRP A 73 0.26 -3.05 0.80
CA TRP A 73 -0.99 -2.49 1.32
C TRP A 73 -0.83 -1.87 2.71
N ALA A 74 -0.08 -2.52 3.60
CA ALA A 74 0.13 -1.97 4.94
C ALA A 74 0.97 -0.69 4.92
N TYR A 75 1.97 -0.59 4.03
CA TYR A 75 2.77 0.62 3.86
C TYR A 75 1.91 1.76 3.31
N LEU A 76 1.12 1.50 2.28
CA LEU A 76 0.14 2.47 1.78
C LEU A 76 -0.80 2.95 2.89
N ASP A 77 -1.37 2.02 3.66
CA ASP A 77 -2.28 2.34 4.77
C ASP A 77 -1.60 3.26 5.80
N ALA A 78 -0.33 3.01 6.13
CA ALA A 78 0.42 3.84 7.08
C ALA A 78 0.58 5.29 6.61
N TYR A 79 0.97 5.50 5.35
CA TYR A 79 1.11 6.85 4.77
C TYR A 79 -0.23 7.57 4.65
N VAL A 80 -1.24 6.89 4.10
CA VAL A 80 -2.59 7.44 3.95
C VAL A 80 -3.17 7.79 5.32
N ASP A 81 -2.94 6.94 6.33
CA ASP A 81 -3.44 7.21 7.67
C ASP A 81 -2.80 8.40 8.34
N ALA A 82 -1.48 8.54 8.20
CA ALA A 82 -0.74 9.66 8.72
C ALA A 82 -1.18 10.96 8.03
N ALA A 83 -1.34 10.94 6.71
CA ALA A 83 -1.82 12.09 5.93
C ALA A 83 -3.21 12.54 6.38
N LEU A 84 -4.17 11.61 6.44
CA LEU A 84 -5.54 11.93 6.84
C LEU A 84 -5.62 12.42 8.29
N THR A 85 -4.78 11.89 9.19
CA THR A 85 -4.69 12.40 10.57
C THR A 85 -4.16 13.83 10.59
N ARG A 86 -3.14 14.13 9.78
CA ARG A 86 -2.53 15.47 9.69
C ARG A 86 -3.49 16.50 9.10
N LEU A 87 -4.29 16.11 8.11
CA LEU A 87 -5.38 16.92 7.53
C LEU A 87 -6.62 17.01 8.43
N GLY A 88 -6.61 16.39 9.62
CA GLY A 88 -7.74 16.44 10.56
C GLY A 88 -8.98 15.63 10.14
N ILE A 89 -8.86 14.76 9.13
CA ILE A 89 -9.99 14.04 8.53
C ILE A 89 -10.37 12.81 9.35
N LYS A 90 -11.66 12.76 9.74
CA LYS A 90 -12.24 11.71 10.60
C LYS A 90 -13.53 11.14 10.00
N GLY A 91 -14.06 10.09 10.65
CA GLY A 91 -15.38 9.54 10.34
C GLY A 91 -15.53 8.98 8.93
N ASN A 92 -16.68 9.24 8.30
CA ASN A 92 -17.04 8.69 6.99
C ASN A 92 -16.14 9.17 5.86
N ALA A 93 -15.79 10.47 5.85
CA ALA A 93 -14.88 11.05 4.87
C ALA A 93 -13.54 10.32 4.82
N ARG A 94 -12.98 9.98 6.01
CA ARG A 94 -11.73 9.19 6.11
C ARG A 94 -11.80 7.86 5.36
N ARG A 95 -12.95 7.17 5.40
CA ARG A 95 -13.16 5.91 4.67
C ARG A 95 -13.19 6.13 3.16
N GLY A 96 -13.81 7.22 2.71
CA GLY A 96 -13.84 7.63 1.31
C GLY A 96 -12.44 7.88 0.75
N TYR A 97 -11.64 8.69 1.45
CA TYR A 97 -10.27 8.99 1.03
C TYR A 97 -9.32 7.78 1.04
N ARG A 98 -9.41 6.91 2.05
CA ARG A 98 -8.70 5.62 2.02
C ARG A 98 -9.07 4.77 0.80
N ARG A 99 -10.36 4.73 0.46
CA ARG A 99 -10.84 4.00 -0.72
C ARG A 99 -10.27 4.58 -2.01
N ILE A 100 -10.17 5.91 -2.13
CA ILE A 100 -9.55 6.58 -3.28
C ILE A 100 -8.10 6.11 -3.46
N ALA A 101 -7.29 6.19 -2.40
CA ALA A 101 -5.90 5.75 -2.42
C ALA A 101 -5.77 4.27 -2.83
N HIS A 102 -6.68 3.41 -2.34
CA HIS A 102 -6.70 2.00 -2.69
C HIS A 102 -7.11 1.74 -4.15
N GLU A 103 -8.10 2.48 -4.67
CA GLU A 103 -8.49 2.40 -6.08
C GLU A 103 -7.35 2.81 -7.00
N ALA A 104 -6.59 3.85 -6.65
CA ALA A 104 -5.39 4.25 -7.38
C ALA A 104 -4.37 3.11 -7.45
N VAL A 105 -3.90 2.59 -6.30
CA VAL A 105 -2.91 1.51 -6.28
C VAL A 105 -3.38 0.22 -6.95
N LYS A 106 -4.69 -0.08 -6.93
CA LYS A 106 -5.26 -1.22 -7.68
C LYS A 106 -5.14 -1.05 -9.20
N ILE A 107 -5.20 0.17 -9.70
CA ILE A 107 -5.04 0.46 -11.13
C ILE A 107 -3.57 0.48 -11.50
N LEU A 108 -2.74 1.18 -10.72
CA LEU A 108 -1.30 1.35 -10.99
C LEU A 108 -0.54 0.02 -10.97
N ARG A 109 -0.98 -0.97 -10.18
CA ARG A 109 -0.33 -2.29 -10.11
C ARG A 109 -0.65 -3.24 -11.25
N ARG A 110 -1.62 -2.90 -12.11
CA ARG A 110 -1.97 -3.78 -13.24
C ARG A 110 -0.75 -3.84 -14.15
N ASP A 111 -0.36 -5.03 -14.61
CA ASP A 111 0.88 -5.20 -15.38
C ASP A 111 0.97 -4.23 -16.56
N SER A 112 -0.13 -4.07 -17.31
CA SER A 112 -0.24 -3.14 -18.43
C SER A 112 -0.10 -1.65 -18.08
N VAL A 113 -0.16 -1.28 -16.80
CA VAL A 113 0.00 0.08 -16.29
C VAL A 113 1.33 0.23 -15.57
N ARG A 114 1.72 -0.76 -14.76
CA ARG A 114 2.95 -0.77 -13.98
C ARG A 114 4.19 -0.66 -14.86
N GLU A 115 4.20 -1.35 -16.00
CA GLU A 115 5.34 -1.37 -16.93
C GLU A 115 5.52 -0.04 -17.69
N PHE A 116 4.48 0.79 -17.78
CA PHE A 116 4.47 2.04 -18.54
C PHE A 116 4.08 3.21 -17.64
N ILE A 117 5.07 3.79 -16.96
CA ILE A 117 4.82 4.85 -15.98
C ILE A 117 4.10 6.08 -16.55
N ASP A 118 4.32 6.40 -17.83
CA ASP A 118 3.63 7.51 -18.51
C ASP A 118 2.10 7.33 -18.55
N LEU A 119 1.61 6.09 -18.47
CA LEU A 119 0.17 5.82 -18.39
C LEU A 119 -0.41 6.17 -17.01
N TRP A 120 0.40 6.24 -15.96
CA TRP A 120 -0.06 6.53 -14.60
C TRP A 120 -0.77 7.88 -14.56
N THR A 121 -0.18 8.89 -15.20
CA THR A 121 -0.75 10.24 -15.37
C THR A 121 -2.20 10.17 -15.85
N ARG A 122 -2.44 9.46 -16.96
CA ARG A 122 -3.78 9.32 -17.56
C ARG A 122 -4.76 8.64 -16.60
N PHE A 123 -4.34 7.57 -15.93
CA PHE A 123 -5.21 6.85 -15.00
C PHE A 123 -5.53 7.66 -13.74
N LEU A 124 -4.56 8.42 -13.23
CA LEU A 124 -4.72 9.25 -12.04
C LEU A 124 -5.65 10.43 -12.33
N TYR A 125 -5.51 11.13 -13.47
CA TYR A 125 -6.51 12.13 -13.88
C TYR A 125 -7.90 11.51 -14.10
N GLY A 126 -7.98 10.33 -14.73
CA GLY A 126 -9.25 9.63 -14.90
C GLY A 126 -9.93 9.32 -13.58
N LEU A 127 -9.17 8.88 -12.57
CA LEU A 127 -9.67 8.67 -11.21
C LEU A 127 -10.05 9.98 -10.52
N TYR A 128 -9.24 11.01 -10.65
CA TYR A 128 -9.53 12.33 -10.09
C TYR A 128 -10.87 12.85 -10.62
N THR A 129 -11.01 12.93 -11.94
CA THR A 129 -12.26 13.34 -12.61
C THR A 129 -13.45 12.46 -12.20
N LYS A 130 -13.26 11.15 -12.05
CA LYS A 130 -14.33 10.26 -11.56
C LYS A 130 -14.77 10.66 -10.16
N TRP A 131 -13.85 10.88 -9.23
CA TRP A 131 -14.17 11.09 -7.82
C TRP A 131 -14.75 12.48 -7.54
N ILE A 132 -14.26 13.53 -8.19
CA ILE A 132 -14.83 14.89 -8.05
C ILE A 132 -16.27 14.97 -8.58
N ASN A 133 -16.64 14.11 -9.54
CA ASN A 133 -17.98 14.10 -10.12
C ASN A 133 -18.97 13.15 -9.42
N LEU A 134 -18.46 12.14 -8.68
CA LEU A 134 -19.28 11.06 -8.11
C LEU A 134 -19.29 11.03 -6.58
N SER A 135 -18.59 11.96 -5.92
CA SER A 135 -18.56 12.05 -4.46
C SER A 135 -18.71 13.49 -3.97
N ASP A 136 -19.10 13.62 -2.71
CA ASP A 136 -19.18 14.86 -1.94
C ASP A 136 -17.87 15.20 -1.21
N LEU A 137 -16.78 14.50 -1.56
CA LEU A 137 -15.48 14.69 -0.96
C LEU A 137 -14.79 15.92 -1.55
N ASP A 138 -14.02 16.60 -0.71
CA ASP A 138 -13.18 17.74 -1.09
C ASP A 138 -12.22 17.35 -2.24
N PRO A 139 -12.32 18.01 -3.42
CA PRO A 139 -11.45 17.77 -4.57
C PRO A 139 -9.95 17.86 -4.25
N ASP A 140 -9.54 18.80 -3.42
CA ASP A 140 -8.13 19.03 -3.14
C ASP A 140 -7.57 17.84 -2.35
N VAL A 141 -8.33 17.38 -1.35
CA VAL A 141 -7.99 16.17 -0.60
C VAL A 141 -8.02 14.92 -1.50
N ILE A 142 -8.95 14.82 -2.47
CA ILE A 142 -8.92 13.72 -3.45
C ILE A 142 -7.58 13.73 -4.19
N LYS A 143 -7.14 14.89 -4.70
CA LYS A 143 -5.88 15.03 -5.44
C LYS A 143 -4.68 14.65 -4.56
N ILE A 144 -4.63 15.16 -3.33
CA ILE A 144 -3.59 14.81 -2.33
C ILE A 144 -3.55 13.28 -2.13
N MET A 145 -4.69 12.62 -1.94
CA MET A 145 -4.73 11.15 -1.72
C MET A 145 -4.23 10.37 -2.93
N LEU A 146 -4.55 10.82 -4.15
CA LEU A 146 -4.08 10.19 -5.39
C LEU A 146 -2.57 10.35 -5.55
N ILE A 147 -2.03 11.54 -5.28
CA ILE A 147 -0.59 11.82 -5.31
C ILE A 147 0.14 10.96 -4.27
N ILE A 148 -0.35 10.91 -3.02
CA ILE A 148 0.23 10.06 -1.97
C ILE A 148 0.24 8.60 -2.39
N ALA A 149 -0.88 8.10 -2.90
CA ALA A 149 -0.99 6.71 -3.35
C ALA A 149 0.00 6.39 -4.47
N ALA A 150 0.15 7.30 -5.44
CA ALA A 150 1.09 7.13 -6.54
C ALA A 150 2.55 7.17 -6.07
N LYS A 151 2.93 8.19 -5.28
CA LYS A 151 4.29 8.34 -4.71
C LYS A 151 4.69 7.14 -3.86
N VAL A 152 3.80 6.70 -2.95
CA VAL A 152 4.07 5.54 -2.08
C VAL A 152 4.20 4.26 -2.90
N TYR A 153 3.31 4.04 -3.87
CA TYR A 153 3.37 2.85 -4.70
C TYR A 153 4.63 2.83 -5.59
N TYR A 154 5.00 3.97 -6.17
CA TYR A 154 6.26 4.12 -6.92
C TYR A 154 7.47 3.73 -6.06
N GLN A 155 7.55 4.24 -4.83
CA GLN A 155 8.67 3.92 -3.94
C GLN A 155 8.69 2.45 -3.50
N ILE A 156 7.55 1.77 -3.44
CA ILE A 156 7.47 0.33 -3.13
C ILE A 156 8.00 -0.50 -4.30
N GLU A 157 7.71 -0.11 -5.54
CA GLU A 157 8.12 -0.88 -6.73
C GLU A 157 9.56 -0.57 -7.15
N PHE A 158 9.93 0.71 -7.16
CA PHE A 158 11.16 1.19 -7.82
C PHE A 158 12.14 1.89 -6.86
N GLY A 159 11.70 2.25 -5.65
CA GLY A 159 12.43 3.19 -4.81
C GLY A 159 12.77 2.67 -3.41
N LYS A 160 12.83 3.59 -2.45
CA LYS A 160 13.37 3.34 -1.10
C LYS A 160 12.46 2.53 -0.18
N LEU A 161 11.19 2.36 -0.54
CA LEU A 161 10.25 1.51 0.20
C LEU A 161 10.20 0.09 -0.36
N LYS A 162 11.10 -0.25 -1.29
CA LYS A 162 11.17 -1.57 -1.91
C LYS A 162 11.27 -2.65 -0.85
N LEU A 163 10.35 -3.59 -0.94
CA LEU A 163 10.25 -4.67 0.02
C LEU A 163 11.42 -5.63 -0.19
N PRO A 164 12.13 -6.01 0.89
CA PRO A 164 13.19 -7.00 0.78
C PRO A 164 12.58 -8.35 0.38
N GLU A 165 13.41 -9.18 -0.27
CA GLU A 165 13.01 -10.54 -0.61
C GLU A 165 12.65 -11.32 0.67
N PRO A 166 11.44 -11.90 0.77
CA PRO A 166 11.05 -12.65 1.94
C PRO A 166 11.94 -13.87 2.17
N SER A 167 12.32 -14.10 3.41
CA SER A 167 12.96 -15.33 3.82
C SER A 167 12.01 -16.53 3.73
N LYS A 168 12.56 -17.74 3.62
CA LYS A 168 11.76 -18.98 3.68
C LYS A 168 10.92 -19.05 4.95
N ARG A 169 11.42 -18.57 6.10
CA ARG A 169 10.66 -18.56 7.35
C ARG A 169 9.41 -17.69 7.26
N GLU A 170 9.52 -16.54 6.59
CA GLU A 170 8.38 -15.65 6.37
C GLU A 170 7.36 -16.23 5.40
N LEU A 171 7.81 -16.97 4.38
CA LEU A 171 6.94 -17.59 3.37
C LEU A 171 6.20 -18.84 3.85
N TYR A 172 6.80 -19.58 4.79
CA TYR A 172 6.27 -20.84 5.32
C TYR A 172 6.08 -20.80 6.84
N PRO A 173 5.26 -19.87 7.38
CA PRO A 173 5.07 -19.73 8.81
C PRO A 173 4.48 -20.98 9.49
N GLU A 174 3.73 -21.79 8.75
CA GLU A 174 3.15 -23.04 9.25
C GLU A 174 4.20 -24.09 9.62
N LEU A 175 5.39 -24.05 8.99
CA LEU A 175 6.45 -25.00 9.27
C LEU A 175 7.10 -24.73 10.64
N GLU A 176 7.04 -23.50 11.14
CA GLU A 176 7.52 -23.15 12.48
C GLU A 176 6.52 -23.56 13.58
N GLU A 177 5.22 -23.51 13.30
CA GLU A 177 4.16 -23.92 14.24
C GLU A 177 4.14 -25.44 14.46
N VAL A 178 4.42 -26.23 13.43
CA VAL A 178 4.50 -27.70 13.51
C VAL A 178 5.68 -28.17 14.37
N VAL A 179 6.82 -27.48 14.33
CA VAL A 179 7.99 -27.80 15.17
C VAL A 179 7.71 -27.52 16.64
N ARG A 180 6.92 -26.50 16.96
CA ARG A 180 6.54 -26.16 18.35
C ARG A 180 5.48 -27.09 18.94
N SER A 181 4.63 -27.72 18.12
CA SER A 181 3.62 -28.68 18.59
C SER A 181 4.19 -30.09 18.80
N HIS A 182 5.25 -30.48 18.09
CA HIS A 182 5.90 -31.79 18.25
C HIS A 182 7.03 -31.81 19.31
N GLY A 183 7.43 -30.64 19.84
CA GLY A 183 8.40 -30.52 20.94
C GLY A 183 7.79 -30.52 22.36
N ARG A 184 6.49 -30.81 22.49
CA ARG A 184 5.79 -31.02 23.77
C ARG A 184 5.21 -32.44 23.84
N GLY A 185 6.05 -33.43 23.58
CA GLY A 185 5.78 -34.85 23.83
C GLY A 185 6.53 -35.29 25.08
#